data_AF-A0A848YWY9-F1
#
_entry.id   AF-A0A848YWY9-F1
#
_cell.length_a   1.000
_cell.length_b   1.000
_cell.length_c   1.000
_cell.angle_alpha   90.00
_cell.angle_beta   90.00
_cell.angle_gamma   90.00
#
_symmetry.space_group_name_H-M   'P 1'
#
loop_
_entity.id
_entity.type
_entity.pdbx_description
1 polymer ?
#
loop_
_entity_poly.entity_id
_entity_poly.type
_entity_poly.pdbx_seq_one_letter_code
_entity_poly.pdbx_strand_id
1 'polypeptide(L)'
;MLANYGYKDASGDYFITIDTDKCNGCGDCAAVCPVDLFAGMDEDPNDPLRVEPVAIVAGTKKNKVKYECNPCKPEANRPPLPCVAACATAAISHSW
;
A
#
# COMPACT_ATOMS: atom_id res chain seq x y z
N MET A 1 -4.78 9.86 9.08
CA MET A 1 -3.35 9.89 9.44
C MET A 1 -2.58 9.25 8.28
N LEU A 2 -1.32 9.61 8.03
CA LEU A 2 -0.57 9.00 6.91
C LEU A 2 0.30 7.84 7.43
N ALA A 3 -0.06 6.61 7.03
CA ALA A 3 0.72 5.41 7.33
C ALA A 3 1.70 5.13 6.18
N ASN A 4 3.00 5.10 6.48
CA ASN A 4 4.06 4.90 5.48
C ASN A 4 4.67 3.50 5.61
N TYR A 5 4.61 2.71 4.54
CA TYR A 5 5.16 1.36 4.47
C TYR A 5 6.24 1.31 3.42
N GLY A 6 7.48 1.06 3.83
CA GLY A 6 8.59 1.11 2.90
C GLY A 6 9.94 1.19 3.56
N TYR A 7 10.94 1.49 2.74
CA TYR A 7 12.32 1.67 3.18
C TYR A 7 13.03 2.71 2.31
N LYS A 8 14.11 3.26 2.85
CA LYS A 8 15.04 4.15 2.16
C LYS A 8 16.41 3.49 2.13
N ASP A 9 17.04 3.46 0.96
CA ASP A 9 18.41 2.99 0.78
C ASP A 9 19.19 3.92 -0.17
N ALA A 10 20.45 3.59 -0.48
CA ALA A 10 21.28 4.38 -1.39
C ALA A 10 20.68 4.51 -2.80
N SER A 11 19.77 3.61 -3.18
CA SER A 11 19.08 3.59 -4.47
C SER A 11 17.80 4.43 -4.52
N GLY A 12 17.35 5.03 -3.40
CA GLY A 12 16.16 5.89 -3.35
C GLY A 12 15.19 5.60 -2.19
N ASP A 13 14.02 6.23 -2.27
CA ASP A 13 12.93 6.17 -1.29
C ASP A 13 11.74 5.37 -1.84
N TYR A 14 11.47 4.21 -1.25
CA TYR A 14 10.42 3.29 -1.71
C TYR A 14 9.35 3.15 -0.64
N PHE A 15 8.33 4.01 -0.68
CA PHE A 15 7.24 4.06 0.28
C PHE A 15 5.87 3.99 -0.38
N ILE A 16 4.99 3.21 0.23
CA ILE A 16 3.55 3.19 -0.01
C ILE A 16 2.92 3.94 1.15
N THR A 17 2.22 5.01 0.84
CA THR A 17 1.52 5.83 1.85
C THR A 17 0.04 5.55 1.74
N ILE A 18 -0.56 5.19 2.87
CA ILE A 18 -2.01 5.00 3.01
C ILE A 18 -2.52 6.09 3.93
N ASP A 19 -3.41 6.93 3.39
CA ASP A 19 -4.17 7.90 4.16
C ASP A 19 -5.28 7.16 4.89
N THR A 20 -5.02 6.90 6.17
CA THR A 20 -5.96 6.19 7.01
C THR A 20 -7.23 6.96 7.27
N ASP A 21 -7.26 8.29 7.15
CA ASP A 21 -8.52 9.06 7.35
C ASP A 21 -9.47 8.89 6.15
N LYS A 22 -8.91 8.58 4.97
CA LYS A 22 -9.67 8.34 3.74
C LYS A 22 -9.92 6.86 3.46
N CYS A 23 -9.10 5.99 4.02
CA CYS A 23 -9.24 4.55 3.83
C CYS A 23 -10.45 4.05 4.62
N ASN A 24 -11.38 3.42 3.92
CA ASN A 24 -12.60 2.83 4.50
C ASN A 24 -12.50 1.30 4.63
N GLY A 25 -11.33 0.71 4.40
CA GLY A 25 -11.11 -0.72 4.51
C GLY A 25 -11.87 -1.58 3.48
N CYS A 26 -12.31 -1.01 2.35
CA CYS A 26 -13.08 -1.73 1.32
C CYS A 26 -12.39 -2.97 0.73
N GLY A 27 -11.06 -2.97 0.71
CA GLY A 27 -10.28 -4.11 0.24
C GLY A 27 -10.02 -4.20 -1.27
N ASP A 28 -10.52 -3.25 -2.06
CA ASP A 28 -10.33 -3.25 -3.51
C ASP A 28 -8.85 -3.28 -3.92
N CYS A 29 -8.00 -2.58 -3.15
CA CYS A 29 -6.55 -2.58 -3.35
C CYS A 29 -5.91 -3.96 -3.19
N ALA A 30 -6.43 -4.82 -2.29
CA ALA A 30 -5.96 -6.19 -2.10
C ALA A 30 -6.42 -7.07 -3.27
N ALA A 31 -7.68 -6.93 -3.70
CA ALA A 31 -8.26 -7.72 -4.79
C ALA A 31 -7.54 -7.54 -6.14
N VAL A 32 -7.01 -6.34 -6.40
CA VAL A 32 -6.27 -6.03 -7.65
C VAL A 32 -4.76 -6.20 -7.52
N CYS A 33 -4.24 -6.49 -6.33
CA CYS A 33 -2.79 -6.59 -6.13
C CYS A 33 -2.29 -7.99 -6.53
N PRO A 34 -1.47 -8.12 -7.58
CA PRO A 34 -1.04 -9.44 -8.08
C PRO A 34 -0.09 -10.19 -7.14
N VAL A 35 0.41 -9.52 -6.10
CA VAL A 35 1.38 -10.06 -5.14
C VAL A 35 0.84 -10.09 -3.71
N ASP A 36 -0.46 -9.87 -3.50
CA ASP A 36 -1.08 -9.86 -2.16
C ASP A 36 -0.28 -9.01 -1.16
N LEU A 37 0.00 -7.76 -1.54
CA LEU A 37 0.83 -6.86 -0.74
C LEU A 37 0.08 -6.34 0.50
N PHE A 38 -1.21 -6.07 0.34
CA PHE A 38 -2.07 -5.56 1.40
C PHE A 38 -2.59 -6.73 2.24
N ALA A 39 -2.41 -6.67 3.55
CA ALA A 39 -2.81 -7.70 4.51
C ALA A 39 -3.47 -7.06 5.72
N GLY A 40 -4.62 -7.59 6.14
CA GLY A 40 -5.40 -7.09 7.27
C GLY A 40 -6.39 -6.00 6.85
N MET A 41 -7.67 -6.27 7.03
CA MET A 41 -8.76 -5.29 6.99
C MET A 41 -9.48 -5.30 8.34
N ASP A 42 -8.76 -5.51 9.45
CA ASP A 42 -9.41 -5.86 10.71
C ASP A 42 -8.69 -5.28 11.94
N GLU A 43 -7.36 -5.37 12.02
CA GLU A 43 -6.60 -4.94 13.21
C GLU A 43 -5.34 -4.17 12.78
N ASP A 44 -5.28 -2.86 13.02
CA ASP A 44 -4.05 -2.08 12.81
C ASP A 44 -3.08 -2.33 13.98
N PRO A 45 -1.92 -2.97 13.76
CA PRO A 45 -0.98 -3.25 14.84
C PRO A 45 -0.32 -1.99 15.41
N ASN A 46 -0.49 -0.82 14.78
CA ASN A 46 0.00 0.46 15.26
C ASN A 46 -1.10 1.28 15.96
N ASP A 47 -2.37 0.89 15.87
CA ASP A 47 -3.49 1.53 16.55
C ASP A 47 -4.53 0.50 17.05
N PRO A 48 -4.33 -0.07 18.26
CA PRO A 48 -5.24 -1.05 18.84
C PRO A 48 -6.60 -0.47 19.28
N LEU A 49 -6.78 0.85 19.23
CA LEU A 49 -8.07 1.50 19.52
C LEU A 49 -8.89 1.73 18.26
N ARG A 50 -8.32 1.45 17.10
CA ARG A 50 -8.99 1.70 15.84
C ARG A 50 -9.97 0.57 15.53
N VAL A 51 -11.25 0.92 15.52
CA VAL A 51 -12.35 0.00 15.20
C VAL A 51 -12.60 -0.08 13.69
N GLU A 52 -12.24 0.97 12.94
CA GLU A 52 -12.48 1.03 11.51
C GLU A 52 -11.41 0.27 10.71
N PRO A 53 -11.83 -0.61 9.78
CA PRO A 53 -10.92 -1.40 8.98
C PRO A 53 -10.12 -0.50 8.04
N VAL A 54 -8.82 -0.76 7.91
CA VAL A 54 -7.96 -0.09 6.94
C VAL A 54 -7.02 -1.05 6.25
N ALA A 55 -6.62 -0.69 5.04
CA ALA A 55 -5.59 -1.39 4.33
C ALA A 55 -4.24 -1.18 5.02
N ILE A 56 -3.53 -2.28 5.26
CA ILE A 56 -2.19 -2.31 5.84
C ILE A 56 -1.28 -3.09 4.88
N VAL A 57 -0.02 -2.70 4.75
CA VAL A 57 0.95 -3.49 3.97
C VAL A 57 1.50 -4.62 4.85
N ALA A 58 1.53 -5.83 4.31
CA ALA A 58 2.03 -7.01 5.02
C ALA A 58 3.43 -6.74 5.60
N GLY A 59 3.58 -6.97 6.91
CA GLY A 59 4.82 -6.65 7.64
C GLY A 59 6.07 -7.37 7.11
N THR A 60 5.89 -8.53 6.48
CA THR A 60 6.95 -9.31 5.82
C THR A 60 7.38 -8.74 4.46
N LYS A 61 6.51 -7.94 3.82
CA LYS A 61 6.71 -7.36 2.47
C LYS A 61 7.03 -5.86 2.49
N LYS A 62 6.74 -5.14 3.58
CA LYS A 62 6.95 -3.68 3.70
C LYS A 62 8.40 -3.22 3.38
N ASN A 63 9.40 -4.03 3.74
CA ASN A 63 10.81 -3.72 3.47
C ASN A 63 11.29 -4.20 2.08
N LYS A 64 10.38 -4.72 1.25
CA LYS A 64 10.67 -5.25 -0.09
C LYS A 64 9.76 -4.65 -1.17
N VAL A 65 9.03 -3.57 -0.85
CA VAL A 65 8.00 -2.98 -1.72
C VAL A 65 8.50 -2.64 -3.13
N LYS A 66 9.75 -2.22 -3.30
CA LYS A 66 10.37 -2.04 -4.63
C LYS A 66 10.28 -3.31 -5.48
N TYR A 67 10.64 -4.45 -4.90
CA TYR A 67 10.70 -5.74 -5.58
C TYR A 67 9.31 -6.35 -5.75
N GLU A 68 8.48 -6.28 -4.70
CA GLU A 68 7.12 -6.84 -4.72
C GLU A 68 6.21 -6.07 -5.69
N CYS A 69 6.32 -4.73 -5.78
CA CYS A 69 5.52 -3.94 -6.72
C CYS A 69 6.10 -3.88 -8.13
N ASN A 70 7.22 -4.56 -8.42
CA ASN A 70 7.85 -4.56 -9.74
C ASN A 70 6.89 -4.96 -10.89
N PRO A 71 5.96 -5.93 -10.73
CA PRO A 71 4.99 -6.27 -11.77
C PRO A 71 4.09 -5.09 -12.19
N CYS A 72 3.83 -4.15 -11.27
CA CYS A 72 3.02 -2.97 -11.51
C CYS A 72 3.83 -1.73 -11.89
N LYS A 73 5.16 -1.80 -11.81
CA LYS A 73 6.09 -0.68 -12.06
C LYS A 73 7.24 -1.09 -12.99
N PRO A 74 6.93 -1.53 -14.24
CA PRO A 74 7.97 -1.85 -15.21
C PRO A 74 8.78 -0.60 -15.58
N GLU A 75 10.03 -0.82 -16.03
CA GLU A 75 10.95 0.26 -16.44
C GLU A 75 10.44 1.01 -17.70
N ALA A 76 9.77 0.28 -18.60
CA ALA A 76 9.16 0.83 -19.80
C ALA A 76 7.64 0.75 -19.73
N ASN A 77 6.96 1.84 -20.12
CA ASN A 77 5.51 1.97 -20.15
C ASN A 77 4.86 1.79 -18.77
N ARG A 78 4.82 2.88 -17.98
CA ARG A 78 4.30 2.89 -16.60
C ARG A 78 2.78 3.15 -16.62
N PRO A 79 1.92 2.11 -16.56
CA PRO A 79 0.48 2.31 -16.44
C PRO A 79 0.12 2.90 -15.07
N PRO A 80 -1.11 3.42 -14.90
CA PRO A 80 -1.63 3.74 -13.58
C PRO A 80 -1.60 2.48 -12.70
N LEU A 81 -1.14 2.65 -11.45
CA LEU A 81 -1.00 1.55 -10.51
C LEU A 81 -2.38 0.96 -10.20
N PRO A 82 -2.59 -0.37 -10.33
CA PRO A 82 -3.89 -1.00 -10.09
C PRO A 82 -4.46 -0.68 -8.71
N CYS A 83 -3.63 -0.74 -7.67
CA CYS A 83 -4.04 -0.44 -6.28
C CYS A 83 -4.46 1.02 -6.09
N VAL A 84 -3.82 1.97 -6.78
CA VAL A 84 -4.18 3.39 -6.72
C VAL A 84 -5.44 3.66 -7.54
N ALA A 85 -5.55 3.03 -8.72
CA ALA A 85 -6.71 3.17 -9.60
C ALA A 85 -7.98 2.55 -9.01
N ALA A 86 -7.85 1.44 -8.28
CA ALA A 86 -8.97 0.78 -7.60
C ALA A 86 -9.43 1.53 -6.34
N CYS A 87 -8.58 2.40 -5.76
CA CYS A 87 -8.91 3.11 -4.54
C CYS A 87 -9.82 4.32 -4.84
N ALA A 88 -11.14 4.13 -4.70
CA ALA A 88 -12.13 5.17 -4.94
C ALA A 88 -11.95 6.42 -4.06
N THR A 89 -11.41 6.27 -2.84
CA THR A 89 -11.16 7.37 -1.91
C THR A 89 -9.79 8.05 -2.10
N ALA A 90 -9.00 7.58 -3.08
CA ALA A 90 -7.65 8.07 -3.36
C ALA A 90 -6.75 8.09 -2.10
N ALA A 91 -6.91 7.09 -1.22
CA ALA A 91 -6.14 6.96 0.01
C ALA A 91 -4.73 6.42 -0.21
N ILE A 92 -4.44 5.75 -1.34
CA ILE A 92 -3.17 5.04 -1.56
C ILE A 92 -2.28 5.85 -2.51
N SER A 93 -1.01 5.99 -2.16
CA SER A 93 0.00 6.61 -3.01
C SER A 93 1.35 5.91 -2.88
N HIS A 94 2.22 6.05 -3.89
CA HIS A 94 3.56 5.48 -3.88
C HIS A 94 4.61 6.56 -4.20
N SER A 95 5.80 6.47 -3.59
CA SER A 95 6.86 7.46 -3.72
C SER A 95 7.93 7.18 -4.81
N TRP A 96 7.74 6.17 -5.67
CA TRP A 96 8.72 5.80 -6.71
C TRP A 96 8.08 5.38 -8.02
#